data_AF-A0A924I1Z6-F1
#
_entry.id   AF-A0A924I1Z6-F1
#
_cell.length_a   1.000
_cell.length_b   1.000
_cell.length_c   1.000
_cell.angle_alpha   90.00
_cell.angle_beta   90.00
_cell.angle_gamma   90.00
#
_symmetry.space_group_name_H-M   'P 1'
#
loop_
_entity.id
_entity.type
_entity.pdbx_description
1 polymer ?
#
loop_
_entity_poly.entity_id
_entity_poly.type
_entity_poly.pdbx_seq_one_letter_code
_entity_poly.pdbx_strand_id
1 'polypeptide(L)'
;MDNNIAADENHAGRSLGALSLTMVGIGAVIGAGIFVITGQAAAAYAGPAIVYSFLIAALVCAFAGLCYAEMAAMMPVAGSAYSFSRAAFGQWTGWIIGWALVAEYLFAMGAIAIG
;
A
#
# COMPACT_ATOMS: atom_id res chain seq x y z
N MET A 1 28.82 31.61 4.26
CA MET A 1 29.04 30.19 4.60
C MET A 1 27.68 29.66 4.98
N ASP A 2 26.98 29.23 3.93
CA ASP A 2 25.59 28.84 3.91
C ASP A 2 25.43 27.51 4.63
N ASN A 3 24.51 27.39 5.59
CA ASN A 3 24.20 26.12 6.25
C ASN A 3 22.74 26.05 6.70
N ASN A 4 21.83 26.41 5.79
CA ASN A 4 20.38 26.36 6.03
C ASN A 4 19.75 25.07 5.47
N ILE A 5 20.54 24.01 5.29
CA ILE A 5 20.06 22.68 4.89
C ILE A 5 19.95 21.82 6.15
N ALA A 6 19.00 22.15 7.00
CA ALA A 6 18.41 21.22 7.95
C ALA A 6 16.92 21.49 7.87
N ALA A 7 16.29 20.80 6.91
CA ALA A 7 14.88 20.93 6.64
C ALA A 7 14.08 20.71 7.93
N ASP A 8 13.03 21.50 8.04
CA ASP A 8 11.98 21.52 9.03
C ASP A 8 11.19 20.20 9.03
N GLU A 9 11.75 19.12 9.58
CA GLU A 9 11.10 17.78 9.56
C GLU A 9 9.99 17.61 10.63
N ASN A 10 9.73 18.62 11.46
CA ASN A 10 8.82 18.52 12.62
C ASN A 10 7.58 19.43 12.56
N HIS A 11 7.35 20.20 11.48
CA HIS A 11 6.18 21.11 11.40
C HIS A 11 5.32 20.91 10.14
N ALA A 12 5.14 19.67 9.68
CA ALA A 12 3.91 19.36 8.95
C ALA A 12 2.75 19.42 9.96
N GLY A 13 2.06 20.57 10.05
CA GLY A 13 0.92 20.74 10.95
C GLY A 13 -0.01 19.54 10.82
N ARG A 14 -0.33 18.89 11.94
CA ARG A 14 -1.24 17.72 12.02
C ARG A 14 -2.65 18.13 11.58
N SER A 15 -2.84 18.38 10.29
CA SER A 15 -4.10 18.84 9.69
C SER A 15 -4.85 17.72 8.98
N LEU A 16 -4.21 16.56 8.77
CA LEU A 16 -4.88 15.38 8.24
C LEU A 16 -5.81 14.80 9.31
N GLY A 17 -7.10 15.13 9.21
CA GLY A 17 -8.15 14.43 9.92
C GLY A 17 -8.36 13.01 9.38
N ALA A 18 -9.08 12.18 10.14
CA ALA A 18 -9.37 10.80 9.77
C ALA A 18 -9.98 10.70 8.36
N LEU A 19 -10.87 11.63 8.00
CA LEU A 19 -11.53 11.66 6.70
C LEU A 19 -10.53 11.89 5.55
N SER A 20 -9.64 12.86 5.68
CA SER A 20 -8.59 13.12 4.67
C SER A 20 -7.65 11.93 4.50
N LEU A 21 -7.29 11.25 5.60
CA LEU A 21 -6.44 10.05 5.55
C LEU A 21 -7.15 8.87 4.85
N THR A 22 -8.44 8.66 5.14
CA THR A 22 -9.23 7.63 4.43
C THR A 22 -9.38 7.93 2.95
N MET A 23 -9.57 9.19 2.57
CA MET A 23 -9.65 9.60 1.16
C MET A 23 -8.33 9.34 0.42
N VAL A 24 -7.19 9.62 1.05
CA VAL A 24 -5.86 9.27 0.50
C VAL A 24 -5.73 7.75 0.33
N GLY A 25 -6.17 6.96 1.30
CA GLY A 25 -6.18 5.50 1.19
C GLY A 25 -7.03 4.98 0.04
N ILE A 26 -8.25 5.51 -0.14
CA ILE A 26 -9.14 5.13 -1.25
C ILE A 26 -8.50 5.49 -2.60
N GLY A 27 -7.91 6.70 -2.71
CA GLY A 27 -7.22 7.15 -3.92
C GLY A 27 -5.98 6.32 -4.25
N ALA A 28 -5.30 5.76 -3.25
CA ALA A 28 -4.16 4.87 -3.46
C ALA A 28 -4.57 3.45 -3.93
N VAL A 29 -5.78 2.99 -3.59
CA VAL A 29 -6.28 1.64 -3.92
C VAL A 29 -6.98 1.61 -5.28
N ILE A 30 -7.77 2.63 -5.63
CA ILE A 30 -8.49 2.68 -6.90
C ILE A 30 -7.53 3.15 -8.01
N GLY A 31 -7.14 2.25 -8.90
CA GLY A 31 -6.23 2.53 -10.03
C GLY A 31 -6.59 1.82 -11.33
N ALA A 32 -5.70 1.88 -12.32
CA ALA A 32 -5.92 1.33 -13.67
C ALA A 32 -6.25 -0.18 -13.70
N GLY A 33 -5.79 -0.94 -12.69
CA GLY A 33 -6.00 -2.38 -12.59
C GLY A 33 -7.48 -2.81 -12.62
N ILE A 34 -8.38 -2.04 -11.99
CA ILE A 34 -9.83 -2.38 -11.97
C ILE A 34 -10.46 -2.26 -13.37
N PHE A 35 -9.96 -1.37 -14.22
CA PHE A 35 -10.54 -1.08 -15.53
C PHE A 35 -10.00 -2.00 -16.62
N VAL A 36 -8.73 -2.41 -16.52
CA VAL A 36 -8.04 -3.18 -17.56
C VAL A 36 -8.03 -4.67 -17.23
N ILE A 37 -7.52 -5.02 -16.04
CA ILE A 37 -7.25 -6.41 -15.66
C ILE A 37 -8.56 -7.14 -15.37
N THR A 38 -9.55 -6.46 -14.79
CA THR A 38 -10.88 -7.06 -14.53
C THR A 38 -11.58 -7.51 -15.81
N GLY A 39 -11.51 -6.70 -16.88
CA GLY A 39 -12.12 -7.05 -18.16
C GLY A 39 -11.45 -8.25 -18.82
N GLN A 40 -10.11 -8.27 -18.82
CA GLN A 40 -9.34 -9.43 -19.30
C GLN A 40 -9.60 -10.67 -18.45
N ALA A 41 -9.68 -10.52 -17.13
CA ALA A 41 -9.93 -11.64 -16.22
C ALA A 41 -11.35 -12.21 -16.37
N ALA A 42 -12.35 -11.35 -16.61
CA ALA A 42 -13.71 -11.76 -16.88
C ALA A 42 -13.80 -12.49 -18.22
N ALA A 43 -13.14 -11.98 -19.26
CA ALA A 43 -13.18 -12.60 -20.59
C ALA A 43 -12.43 -13.95 -20.66
N ALA A 44 -11.28 -14.07 -19.98
CA ALA A 44 -10.38 -15.22 -20.15
C ALA A 44 -10.52 -16.30 -19.07
N TYR A 45 -10.94 -15.98 -17.84
CA TYR A 45 -10.90 -16.93 -16.72
C TYR A 45 -12.25 -17.25 -16.09
N ALA A 46 -13.11 -16.26 -15.84
CA ALA A 46 -14.28 -16.47 -14.96
C ALA A 46 -15.65 -16.17 -15.58
N GLY A 47 -15.72 -15.41 -16.68
CA GLY A 47 -17.00 -14.93 -17.22
C GLY A 47 -17.80 -14.15 -16.17
N PRO A 48 -19.14 -14.29 -16.10
CA PRO A 48 -19.98 -13.60 -15.12
C PRO A 48 -19.71 -14.00 -13.67
N ALA A 49 -18.98 -15.10 -13.41
CA ALA A 49 -18.66 -15.56 -12.06
C ALA A 49 -17.51 -14.78 -11.38
N ILE A 50 -16.89 -13.81 -12.06
CA ILE A 50 -15.77 -13.02 -11.52
C ILE A 50 -16.11 -12.30 -10.20
N VAL A 51 -17.40 -11.98 -9.98
CA VAL A 51 -17.88 -11.36 -8.75
C VAL A 51 -17.54 -12.20 -7.51
N TYR A 52 -17.62 -13.53 -7.60
CA TYR A 52 -17.26 -14.41 -6.48
C TYR A 52 -15.77 -14.33 -6.15
N SER A 53 -14.90 -14.24 -7.16
CA SER A 53 -13.46 -14.03 -6.97
C SER A 53 -13.17 -12.70 -6.26
N PHE A 54 -13.87 -11.62 -6.64
CA PHE A 54 -13.74 -10.32 -5.98
C PHE A 54 -14.24 -10.33 -4.54
N LEU A 55 -15.31 -11.07 -4.22
CA LEU A 55 -15.82 -11.19 -2.85
C LEU A 55 -14.80 -11.89 -1.94
N ILE A 56 -14.19 -12.98 -2.43
CA ILE A 56 -13.17 -13.71 -1.67
C ILE A 56 -11.92 -12.84 -1.51
N ALA A 57 -11.47 -12.16 -2.57
CA ALA A 57 -10.33 -11.24 -2.50
C ALA A 57 -10.59 -10.09 -1.52
N ALA A 58 -11.78 -9.49 -1.54
CA ALA A 58 -12.17 -8.43 -0.62
C ALA A 58 -12.15 -8.90 0.84
N LEU A 59 -12.61 -10.13 1.11
CA LEU A 59 -12.57 -10.71 2.44
C LEU A 59 -11.13 -10.89 2.94
N VAL A 60 -10.23 -11.43 2.11
CA VAL A 60 -8.80 -11.59 2.44
C VAL A 60 -8.15 -10.23 2.68
N CYS A 61 -8.41 -9.24 1.82
CA CYS A 61 -7.92 -7.88 1.99
C CYS A 61 -8.43 -7.21 3.27
N ALA A 62 -9.68 -7.48 3.69
CA ALA A 62 -10.24 -6.96 4.93
C ALA A 62 -9.48 -7.50 6.16
N PHE A 63 -9.18 -8.80 6.18
CA PHE A 63 -8.36 -9.39 7.26
C PHE A 63 -6.93 -8.83 7.26
N ALA A 64 -6.29 -8.73 6.09
CA ALA A 64 -4.96 -8.14 5.98
C ALA A 64 -4.94 -6.66 6.44
N GLY A 65 -5.96 -5.89 6.05
CA GLY A 65 -6.13 -4.50 6.46
C GLY A 65 -6.32 -4.34 7.97
N LEU A 66 -7.03 -5.26 8.62
CA LEU A 66 -7.18 -5.31 10.08
C LEU A 66 -5.84 -5.53 10.79
N CYS A 67 -5.05 -6.50 10.34
CA CYS A 67 -3.70 -6.71 10.88
C CYS A 67 -2.80 -5.47 10.69
N TYR A 68 -2.89 -4.83 9.53
CA TYR A 68 -2.11 -3.62 9.26
C TYR A 68 -2.57 -2.42 10.10
N ALA A 69 -3.87 -2.31 10.37
CA ALA A 69 -4.43 -1.29 11.27
C ALA A 69 -3.95 -1.48 12.71
N GLU A 70 -3.85 -2.72 13.19
CA GLU A 70 -3.29 -3.04 14.51
C GLU A 70 -1.80 -2.64 14.60
N MET A 71 -1.01 -2.98 13.58
CA MET A 71 0.41 -2.59 13.52
C MET A 71 0.58 -1.06 13.45
N ALA A 72 -0.27 -0.37 12.67
CA ALA A 72 -0.25 1.09 12.57
C ALA A 72 -0.63 1.78 13.88
N ALA A 73 -1.52 1.19 14.69
CA ALA A 73 -1.84 1.69 16.02
C ALA A 73 -0.70 1.45 17.04
N MET A 74 0.04 0.34 16.91
CA MET A 74 1.14 -0.01 17.80
C MET A 74 2.41 0.82 17.55
N MET A 75 2.67 1.19 16.29
CA MET A 75 3.84 1.97 15.90
C MET A 75 3.44 3.19 15.07
N PRO A 76 3.19 4.36 15.70
CA PRO A 76 2.82 5.61 15.01
C PRO A 76 4.04 6.31 14.40
N VAL A 77 4.88 5.55 13.70
CA VAL A 77 6.03 6.06 12.94
C VAL A 77 5.66 6.13 11.46
N ALA A 78 6.12 7.17 10.76
CA ALA A 78 5.97 7.25 9.31
C ALA A 78 6.77 6.12 8.65
N GLY A 79 6.10 5.01 8.31
CA GLY A 79 6.75 3.81 7.78
C GLY A 79 5.78 2.85 7.09
N SER A 80 6.29 2.15 6.07
CA SER A 80 5.58 1.06 5.37
C SER A 80 5.98 -0.30 5.97
N ALA A 81 5.58 -1.42 5.35
CA ALA A 81 5.87 -2.80 5.79
C ALA A 81 7.35 -3.06 6.13
N TYR A 82 8.28 -2.30 5.53
CA TYR A 82 9.70 -2.30 5.88
C TYR A 82 9.99 -1.88 7.33
N SER A 83 9.33 -0.83 7.82
CA SER A 83 9.51 -0.35 9.20
C SER A 83 8.91 -1.33 10.20
N PHE A 84 7.74 -1.91 9.88
CA PHE A 84 7.08 -2.93 10.70
C PHE A 84 7.91 -4.21 10.81
N SER A 85 8.46 -4.68 9.69
CA SER A 85 9.28 -5.90 9.66
C SER A 85 10.66 -5.71 10.28
N ARG A 86 11.27 -4.53 10.17
CA ARG A 86 12.51 -4.23 10.92
C ARG A 86 12.29 -4.25 12.43
N ALA A 87 11.16 -3.71 12.89
CA ALA A 87 10.83 -3.67 14.31
C ALA A 87 10.50 -5.07 14.88
N ALA A 88 9.80 -5.91 14.11
CA ALA A 88 9.37 -7.23 14.55
C ALA A 88 10.43 -8.34 14.39
N PHE A 89 11.21 -8.32 13.30
CA PHE A 89 12.07 -9.45 12.91
C PHE A 89 13.55 -9.10 12.74
N GLY A 90 13.94 -7.85 13.00
CA GLY A 90 15.33 -7.40 12.92
C GLY A 90 15.80 -7.00 11.51
N GLN A 91 17.09 -6.68 11.41
CA GLN A 91 17.66 -5.95 10.26
C GLN A 91 17.74 -6.75 8.96
N TRP A 92 17.99 -8.06 9.03
CA TRP A 92 18.11 -8.92 7.86
C TRP A 92 16.77 -9.09 7.14
N THR A 93 15.72 -9.40 7.89
CA THR A 93 14.35 -9.58 7.39
C THR A 93 13.81 -8.28 6.82
N GLY A 94 14.07 -7.16 7.51
CA GLY A 94 13.78 -5.84 6.98
C GLY A 94 14.47 -5.56 5.64
N TRP A 95 15.76 -5.88 5.50
CA TRP A 95 16.50 -5.64 4.25
C TRP A 95 15.90 -6.40 3.05
N ILE A 96 15.53 -7.67 3.23
CA ILE A 96 14.86 -8.48 2.20
C ILE A 96 13.52 -7.85 1.80
N ILE A 97 12.71 -7.46 2.80
CA ILE A 97 11.40 -6.85 2.57
C ILE A 97 11.52 -5.49 1.88
N GLY A 98 12.54 -4.70 2.23
CA GLY A 98 12.83 -3.43 1.56
C GLY A 98 13.10 -3.61 0.06
N TRP A 99 13.91 -4.60 -0.32
CA TRP A 99 14.14 -4.92 -1.73
C TRP A 99 12.89 -5.46 -2.42
N ALA A 100 12.09 -6.29 -1.73
CA ALA A 100 10.83 -6.78 -2.26
C ALA A 100 9.83 -5.64 -2.53
N LEU A 101 9.72 -4.67 -1.62
CA LEU A 101 8.89 -3.47 -1.79
C LEU A 101 9.32 -2.65 -3.02
N VAL A 102 10.63 -2.44 -3.21
CA VAL A 102 11.14 -1.71 -4.39
C VAL A 102 10.75 -2.44 -5.69
N ALA A 103 10.92 -3.76 -5.73
CA ALA A 103 10.53 -4.56 -6.88
C ALA A 103 9.01 -4.51 -7.12
N GLU A 104 8.21 -4.65 -6.06
CA GLU A 104 6.75 -4.60 -6.12
C GLU A 104 6.24 -3.26 -6.68
N TYR A 105 6.75 -2.13 -6.17
CA TYR A 105 6.38 -0.82 -6.71
C TYR A 105 6.80 -0.66 -8.16
N LEU A 106 7.96 -1.18 -8.57
CA LEU A 106 8.41 -1.12 -9.96
C LEU A 106 7.48 -1.91 -10.89
N PHE A 107 7.10 -3.13 -10.51
CA PHE A 107 6.15 -3.93 -11.27
C PHE A 107 4.75 -3.30 -11.29
N ALA A 108 4.29 -2.74 -10.17
CA ALA A 108 3.01 -2.05 -10.10
C ALA A 108 2.96 -0.84 -11.05
N MET A 109 4.00 0.01 -11.05
CA MET A 109 4.08 1.14 -11.97
C MET A 109 4.19 0.68 -13.43
N GLY A 110 4.94 -0.39 -13.70
CA GLY A 110 5.01 -0.99 -15.04
C GLY A 110 3.65 -1.49 -15.52
N ALA A 111 2.89 -2.19 -14.67
CA ALA A 111 1.56 -2.66 -14.98
C ALA A 111 0.58 -1.51 -15.26
N ILE A 112 0.67 -0.41 -14.50
CA ILE A 112 -0.15 0.79 -14.72
C ILE A 112 0.23 1.48 -16.05
N ALA A 113 1.50 1.48 -16.44
CA ALA A 113 1.95 2.13 -17.67
C ALA A 113 1.58 1.37 -18.95
N ILE A 114 1.40 0.05 -18.86
CA ILE A 114 1.02 -0.82 -20.00
C ILE A 114 -0.51 -0.93 -20.14
N GLY A 115 -1.23 -0.79 -19.02
CA GLY A 115 -2.69 -0.81 -18.96
C GLY A 115 -3.36 0.45 -19.49
#